data_AF-A0A3B4AA36-F1
#
_entry.id   AF-A0A3B4AA36-F1
#
_cell.length_a   1.000
_cell.length_b   1.000
_cell.length_c   1.000
_cell.angle_alpha   90.00
_cell.angle_beta   90.00
_cell.angle_gamma   90.00
#
_symmetry.space_group_name_H-M   'P 1'
#
loop_
_entity.id
_entity.type
_entity.pdbx_description
1 polymer ?
#
loop_
_entity_poly.entity_id
_entity_poly.type
_entity_poly.pdbx_seq_one_letter_code
_entity_poly.pdbx_strand_id
1 'polypeptide(L)'
;MGPAYLRDLLQPYTPPRALRSADQLLLAVPKARLKTRGDRAFSVAAPKLWNSLPLSIECLGTCTVIVFYALLYNVIIPHCFKHFSENWTYLRLMCAGLMAQDVRSQEANEISYIAASYVKTLESAGARVLPIMIDHTEEEYKEIFNMINGFFLPGGAANIFDSGYATAAKIFYDLAIEANKKGDYFPIWGTCLGFEQLAVITARKNVLVRTNTTAVSLPLDFTTGMKMDFSPEMMSALATEPMTINAHKWSVITTVENAHLYDKLPQPAPQILQYLLCFVAYDYPIYGVQWHPEKNPYEWTRDFYVHTPNSIKMTFYFADFFVNEARKSKHTYENEKMIRDLLIYRYHPNYTGETTSVFEQKYYFYGRDQDKITDPVKVTDPDIIGSVFEVNAGAVHVLAHVNVVVLITAVLLCL
;
A
#
# COMPACT_ATOMS: atom_id res chain seq x y z
N MET A 1 40.83 12.13 -21.20
CA MET A 1 41.65 12.49 -20.02
C MET A 1 40.85 13.42 -19.14
N GLY A 2 40.67 13.07 -17.87
CA GLY A 2 39.98 13.88 -16.88
C GLY A 2 40.79 15.12 -16.44
N PRO A 3 40.15 16.05 -15.71
CA PRO A 3 40.82 17.25 -15.19
C PRO A 3 41.98 16.91 -14.25
N ALA A 4 43.13 17.58 -14.40
CA ALA A 4 44.33 17.30 -13.62
C ALA A 4 44.09 17.33 -12.10
N TYR A 5 43.30 18.29 -11.62
CA TYR A 5 42.99 18.44 -10.20
C TYR A 5 42.22 17.24 -9.60
N LEU A 6 41.50 16.44 -10.39
CA LEU A 6 40.83 15.23 -9.91
C LEU A 6 41.78 14.04 -9.88
N ARG A 7 42.64 13.93 -10.88
CA ARG A 7 43.68 12.90 -10.95
C ARG A 7 44.66 13.03 -9.78
N ASP A 8 45.05 14.24 -9.42
CA ASP A 8 45.98 14.47 -8.31
C ASP A 8 45.39 14.05 -6.95
N LEU A 9 44.06 13.94 -6.85
CA LEU A 9 43.35 13.46 -5.66
C LEU A 9 43.29 11.92 -5.56
N LEU A 10 43.65 11.20 -6.62
CA LEU A 10 43.64 9.73 -6.67
C LEU A 10 45.09 9.24 -6.59
N GLN A 11 45.42 8.60 -5.46
CA GLN A 11 46.78 8.13 -5.21
C GLN A 11 46.81 6.60 -5.22
N PRO A 12 47.71 5.96 -5.99
CA PRO A 12 47.89 4.51 -5.95
C PRO A 12 48.20 4.04 -4.52
N TYR A 13 47.58 2.94 -4.12
CA TYR A 13 47.86 2.32 -2.84
C TYR A 13 49.24 1.65 -2.88
N THR A 14 50.17 2.16 -2.09
CA THR A 14 51.51 1.57 -1.93
C THR A 14 51.58 0.86 -0.57
N PRO A 15 51.54 -0.48 -0.50
CA PRO A 15 51.62 -1.18 0.76
C PRO A 15 53.03 -1.04 1.37
N PRO A 16 53.15 -0.89 2.71
CA PRO A 16 54.45 -0.74 3.38
C PRO A 16 55.28 -2.04 3.40
N ARG A 17 54.72 -3.16 2.96
CA ARG A 17 55.36 -4.47 2.82
C ARG A 17 54.84 -5.14 1.55
N ALA A 18 55.65 -5.98 0.90
CA ALA A 18 55.20 -6.77 -0.24
C ALA A 18 54.07 -7.72 0.19
N LEU A 19 52.88 -7.50 -0.36
CA LEU A 19 51.66 -8.26 -0.08
C LEU A 19 51.11 -8.82 -1.39
N ARG A 20 50.38 -9.94 -1.34
CA ARG A 20 49.72 -10.53 -2.54
C ARG A 20 48.69 -9.60 -3.19
N SER A 21 48.25 -8.55 -2.49
CA SER A 21 47.36 -7.50 -3.00
C SER A 21 48.09 -6.31 -3.64
N ALA A 22 49.43 -6.33 -3.72
CA ALA A 22 50.21 -5.24 -4.32
C ALA A 22 49.89 -5.04 -5.81
N ASP A 23 49.44 -6.11 -6.50
CA ASP A 23 49.19 -6.12 -7.95
C ASP A 23 47.72 -5.82 -8.32
N GLN A 24 46.91 -5.36 -7.36
CA GLN A 24 45.45 -5.20 -7.50
C GLN A 24 44.98 -3.79 -7.93
N LEU A 25 45.87 -2.90 -8.39
CA LEU A 25 45.52 -1.53 -8.85
C LEU A 25 44.65 -0.73 -7.86
N LEU A 26 44.81 -0.97 -6.56
CA LEU A 26 44.02 -0.33 -5.52
C LEU A 26 44.41 1.15 -5.35
N LEU A 27 43.45 1.96 -4.92
CA LEU A 27 43.64 3.36 -4.57
C LEU A 27 43.74 3.55 -3.05
N ALA A 28 44.60 4.48 -2.62
CA ALA A 28 44.70 4.87 -1.23
C ALA A 28 43.42 5.61 -0.79
N VAL A 29 42.81 5.18 0.32
CA VAL A 29 41.63 5.82 0.91
C VAL A 29 42.06 6.75 2.04
N PRO A 30 41.94 8.09 1.91
CA PRO A 30 42.25 9.02 2.98
C PRO A 30 41.28 8.90 4.16
N LYS A 31 41.75 9.20 5.38
CA LYS A 31 40.89 9.26 6.56
C LYS A 31 40.10 10.57 6.59
N ALA A 32 38.78 10.49 6.46
CA ALA A 32 37.90 11.63 6.65
C ALA A 32 37.74 11.97 8.14
N ARG A 33 37.87 13.26 8.49
CA ARG A 33 37.61 13.75 9.86
C ARG A 33 36.12 13.91 10.18
N LEU A 34 35.29 14.12 9.16
CA LEU A 34 33.84 14.33 9.30
C LEU A 34 33.07 13.21 8.59
N LYS A 35 32.24 12.49 9.34
CA LYS A 35 31.42 11.37 8.84
C LYS A 35 30.35 11.77 7.82
N THR A 36 29.95 13.03 7.79
CA THR A 36 28.86 13.52 6.93
C THR A 36 29.39 14.06 5.60
N ARG A 37 30.19 15.13 5.62
CA ARG A 37 30.71 15.77 4.38
C ARG A 37 32.07 15.22 3.96
N GLY A 38 32.92 14.83 4.92
CA GLY A 38 34.27 14.35 4.64
C GLY A 38 34.29 12.98 3.95
N ASP A 39 33.45 12.05 4.40
CA ASP A 39 33.31 10.73 3.76
C ASP A 39 32.71 10.79 2.35
N ARG A 40 32.05 11.90 1.99
CA ARG A 40 31.45 12.16 0.68
C ARG A 40 32.38 12.91 -0.30
N ALA A 41 33.55 13.36 0.15
CA ALA A 41 34.51 14.05 -0.71
C ALA A 41 35.03 13.09 -1.79
N PHE A 42 35.26 13.59 -3.00
CA PHE A 42 35.72 12.78 -4.15
C PHE A 42 36.99 11.98 -3.81
N SER A 43 37.96 12.62 -3.14
CA SER A 43 39.22 11.99 -2.70
C SER A 43 39.05 10.83 -1.71
N VAL A 44 37.87 10.65 -1.12
CA VAL A 44 37.57 9.57 -0.16
C VAL A 44 36.56 8.58 -0.74
N ALA A 45 35.47 9.07 -1.31
CA ALA A 45 34.40 8.24 -1.85
C ALA A 45 34.84 7.48 -3.11
N ALA A 46 35.64 8.11 -3.97
CA ALA A 46 36.03 7.51 -5.24
C ALA A 46 37.02 6.33 -5.07
N PRO A 47 38.09 6.43 -4.24
CA PRO A 47 38.92 5.28 -3.91
C PRO A 47 38.19 4.13 -3.19
N LYS A 48 37.25 4.44 -2.27
CA LYS A 48 36.46 3.41 -1.57
C LYS A 48 35.59 2.60 -2.54
N LEU A 49 34.96 3.29 -3.48
CA LEU A 49 34.11 2.68 -4.48
C LEU A 49 34.93 1.87 -5.47
N TRP A 50 36.05 2.41 -5.97
CA TRP A 50 36.98 1.71 -6.85
C TRP A 50 37.43 0.38 -6.26
N ASN A 51 37.98 0.39 -5.04
CA ASN A 51 38.48 -0.80 -4.35
C ASN A 51 37.39 -1.82 -3.96
N SER A 52 36.10 -1.48 -4.14
CA SER A 52 34.99 -2.40 -3.91
C SER A 52 34.58 -3.17 -5.17
N LEU A 53 35.15 -2.82 -6.32
CA LEU A 53 34.88 -3.46 -7.60
C LEU A 53 35.65 -4.79 -7.72
N PRO A 54 35.12 -5.76 -8.47
CA PRO A 54 35.87 -6.95 -8.84
C PRO A 54 37.17 -6.61 -9.61
N LEU A 55 38.25 -7.33 -9.30
CA LEU A 55 39.58 -7.22 -9.96
C LEU A 55 39.53 -7.27 -11.49
N SER A 56 38.57 -8.00 -12.05
CA SER A 56 38.38 -8.08 -13.50
C SER A 56 38.02 -6.73 -14.14
N ILE A 57 37.47 -5.78 -13.37
CA ILE A 57 37.11 -4.43 -13.80
C ILE A 57 38.29 -3.47 -13.60
N GLU A 58 39.06 -3.62 -12.53
CA GLU A 58 40.22 -2.77 -12.19
C GLU A 58 41.37 -2.97 -13.19
N CYS A 59 41.63 -4.20 -13.64
CA CYS A 59 42.69 -4.55 -14.59
C CYS A 59 42.47 -4.09 -16.05
N LEU A 60 41.34 -3.47 -16.36
CA LEU A 60 40.97 -3.05 -17.73
C LEU A 60 41.35 -1.60 -18.06
N GLY A 61 42.12 -0.94 -17.18
CA GLY A 61 42.49 0.48 -17.23
C GLY A 61 43.26 0.98 -18.46
N THR A 62 43.49 0.15 -19.49
CA THR A 62 44.14 0.56 -20.75
C THR A 62 43.22 0.54 -21.97
N CYS A 63 41.91 0.37 -21.79
CA CYS A 63 41.01 0.09 -22.91
C CYS A 63 40.40 1.34 -23.57
N THR A 64 40.24 1.27 -24.88
CA THR A 64 39.65 2.31 -25.74
C THR A 64 38.20 2.66 -25.34
N VAL A 65 37.75 3.85 -25.73
CA VAL A 65 36.40 4.41 -25.44
C VAL A 65 35.25 3.42 -25.72
N ILE A 66 35.40 2.54 -26.71
CA ILE A 66 34.37 1.55 -27.10
C ILE A 66 34.19 0.46 -26.02
N VAL A 67 35.29 -0.01 -25.42
CA VAL A 67 35.25 -1.01 -24.34
C VAL A 67 34.67 -0.39 -23.07
N PHE A 68 34.92 0.90 -22.83
CA PHE A 68 34.33 1.66 -21.72
C PHE A 68 32.79 1.71 -21.80
N TYR A 69 32.22 2.03 -22.98
CA TYR A 69 30.76 2.01 -23.15
C TYR A 69 30.18 0.61 -22.98
N ALA A 70 30.87 -0.43 -23.47
CA ALA A 70 30.44 -1.81 -23.31
C ALA A 70 30.45 -2.26 -21.83
N LEU A 71 31.45 -1.89 -21.05
CA LEU A 71 31.52 -2.16 -19.60
C LEU A 71 30.46 -1.41 -18.81
N LEU A 72 30.25 -0.14 -19.12
CA LEU A 72 29.22 0.67 -18.47
C LEU A 72 27.83 0.05 -18.65
N TYR A 73 27.46 -0.27 -19.89
CA TYR A 73 26.14 -0.79 -20.22
C TYR A 73 25.92 -2.24 -19.82
N ASN A 74 26.92 -3.11 -19.98
CA ASN A 74 26.70 -4.56 -19.83
C ASN A 74 27.14 -5.12 -18.48
N VAL A 75 27.93 -4.38 -17.69
CA VAL A 75 28.51 -4.90 -16.43
C VAL A 75 28.20 -4.00 -15.26
N ILE A 76 28.58 -2.71 -15.33
CA ILE A 76 28.44 -1.78 -14.20
C ILE A 76 26.96 -1.47 -13.94
N ILE A 77 26.19 -1.11 -14.97
CA ILE A 77 24.76 -0.87 -14.84
C ILE A 77 24.05 -2.13 -14.30
N PRO A 78 24.15 -3.33 -14.90
CA PRO A 78 23.49 -4.51 -14.35
C PRO A 78 23.91 -4.87 -12.92
N HIS A 79 25.18 -4.74 -12.55
CA HIS A 79 25.66 -5.06 -11.20
C HIS A 79 25.14 -4.07 -10.16
N CYS A 80 25.14 -2.77 -10.46
CA CYS A 80 24.56 -1.74 -9.61
C CYS A 80 23.02 -1.84 -9.51
N PHE A 81 22.35 -2.34 -10.57
CA PHE A 81 20.89 -2.44 -10.64
C PHE A 81 20.35 -3.79 -10.13
N LYS A 82 21.16 -4.84 -10.01
CA LYS A 82 20.73 -6.15 -9.47
C LYS A 82 20.32 -6.09 -8.00
N HIS A 83 20.95 -5.21 -7.21
CA HIS A 83 20.51 -4.91 -5.85
C HIS A 83 19.27 -3.99 -5.80
N PHE A 84 18.88 -3.43 -6.94
CA PHE A 84 17.77 -2.48 -7.07
C PHE A 84 16.48 -3.15 -7.55
N SER A 85 16.53 -4.28 -8.27
CA SER A 85 15.32 -4.97 -8.78
C SER A 85 14.35 -5.38 -7.67
N GLU A 86 14.84 -5.64 -6.46
CA GLU A 86 14.03 -5.92 -5.27
C GLU A 86 13.37 -4.65 -4.66
N ASN A 87 13.92 -3.46 -4.95
CA ASN A 87 13.40 -2.16 -4.49
C ASN A 87 12.45 -1.47 -5.50
N TRP A 88 12.35 -1.96 -6.74
CA TRP A 88 11.46 -1.38 -7.75
C TRP A 88 9.96 -1.52 -7.42
N THR A 89 9.57 -2.60 -6.74
CA THR A 89 8.20 -2.79 -6.22
C THR A 89 7.80 -1.71 -5.22
N TYR A 90 8.73 -1.18 -4.43
CA TYR A 90 8.48 -0.09 -3.47
C TYR A 90 8.40 1.30 -4.14
N LEU A 91 8.89 1.45 -5.37
CA LEU A 91 8.91 2.71 -6.12
C LEU A 91 7.71 2.87 -7.06
N ARG A 92 6.90 1.82 -7.23
CA ARG A 92 5.71 1.89 -8.08
C ARG A 92 4.61 2.62 -7.33
N LEU A 93 4.05 3.67 -7.96
CA LEU A 93 2.92 4.39 -7.40
C LEU A 93 1.70 3.46 -7.39
N MET A 94 1.45 2.85 -6.23
CA MET A 94 0.36 1.90 -6.04
C MET A 94 -1.00 2.61 -6.04
N CYS A 95 -2.03 1.93 -6.54
CA CYS A 95 -3.42 2.37 -6.50
C CYS A 95 -4.30 1.26 -5.91
N ALA A 96 -4.91 1.49 -4.76
CA ALA A 96 -5.91 0.60 -4.18
C ALA A 96 -7.30 1.00 -4.67
N GLY A 97 -8.05 0.02 -5.17
CA GLY A 97 -9.47 0.21 -5.45
C GLY A 97 -10.28 0.13 -4.16
N LEU A 98 -11.04 1.17 -3.84
CA LEU A 98 -11.91 1.22 -2.67
C LEU A 98 -13.36 1.27 -3.10
N MET A 99 -14.13 0.27 -2.69
CA MET A 99 -15.51 0.10 -3.14
C MET A 99 -16.46 1.10 -2.48
N ALA A 100 -17.29 1.78 -3.28
CA ALA A 100 -18.44 2.51 -2.79
C ALA A 100 -19.59 1.57 -2.41
N GLN A 101 -20.54 2.06 -1.63
CA GLN A 101 -21.73 1.29 -1.25
C GLN A 101 -23.00 2.12 -1.41
N ASP A 102 -24.12 1.45 -1.57
CA ASP A 102 -25.44 2.04 -1.71
C ASP A 102 -25.78 3.00 -0.56
N VAL A 103 -26.37 4.16 -0.88
CA VAL A 103 -26.94 5.05 0.14
C VAL A 103 -28.25 4.47 0.69
N ARG A 104 -28.58 4.75 1.96
CA ARG A 104 -29.82 4.25 2.59
C ARG A 104 -31.09 4.98 2.14
N SER A 105 -30.98 6.24 1.74
CA SER A 105 -32.08 7.04 1.19
C SER A 105 -31.55 7.76 -0.05
N GLN A 106 -32.25 7.61 -1.18
CA GLN A 106 -31.93 8.24 -2.46
C GLN A 106 -32.55 9.64 -2.60
N GLU A 107 -32.89 10.30 -1.48
CA GLU A 107 -33.54 11.62 -1.47
C GLU A 107 -32.75 12.71 -2.20
N ALA A 108 -31.46 12.50 -2.47
CA ALA A 108 -30.55 13.50 -3.02
C ALA A 108 -29.77 13.05 -4.27
N ASN A 109 -30.30 12.24 -5.20
CA ASN A 109 -29.63 11.77 -6.44
C ASN A 109 -28.27 11.05 -6.26
N GLU A 110 -27.72 11.02 -5.05
CA GLU A 110 -26.55 10.27 -4.62
C GLU A 110 -26.94 8.79 -4.63
N ILE A 111 -26.19 7.96 -5.36
CA ILE A 111 -26.49 6.53 -5.45
C ILE A 111 -25.58 5.72 -4.55
N SER A 112 -24.36 6.21 -4.28
CA SER A 112 -23.39 5.51 -3.46
C SER A 112 -22.48 6.46 -2.68
N TYR A 113 -21.80 5.94 -1.68
CA TYR A 113 -20.85 6.69 -0.86
C TYR A 113 -19.65 5.85 -0.43
N ILE A 114 -18.57 6.53 -0.05
CA ILE A 114 -17.41 5.99 0.66
C ILE A 114 -17.18 6.82 1.93
N ALA A 115 -17.05 6.16 3.08
CA ALA A 115 -16.64 6.88 4.29
C ALA A 115 -15.16 7.28 4.21
N ALA A 116 -14.84 8.52 4.56
CA ALA A 116 -13.49 9.06 4.39
C ALA A 116 -12.43 8.36 5.27
N SER A 117 -12.84 7.72 6.37
CA SER A 117 -11.96 6.91 7.22
C SER A 117 -11.25 5.79 6.46
N TYR A 118 -11.92 5.13 5.52
CA TYR A 118 -11.28 4.09 4.68
C TYR A 118 -10.23 4.68 3.74
N VAL A 119 -10.50 5.85 3.15
CA VAL A 119 -9.54 6.58 2.31
C VAL A 119 -8.30 6.93 3.13
N LYS A 120 -8.49 7.61 4.27
CA LYS A 120 -7.41 7.99 5.20
C LYS A 120 -6.58 6.79 5.67
N THR A 121 -7.23 5.64 5.89
CA THR A 121 -6.56 4.40 6.29
C THR A 121 -5.58 3.93 5.22
N LEU A 122 -6.03 3.80 3.97
CA LEU A 122 -5.18 3.36 2.87
C LEU A 122 -4.04 4.36 2.58
N GLU A 123 -4.35 5.66 2.59
CA GLU A 123 -3.35 6.71 2.36
C GLU A 123 -2.28 6.76 3.45
N SER A 124 -2.65 6.50 4.71
CA SER A 124 -1.69 6.46 5.82
C SER A 124 -0.60 5.40 5.65
N ALA A 125 -0.88 4.33 4.89
CA ALA A 125 0.06 3.25 4.56
C ALA A 125 0.79 3.45 3.21
N GLY A 126 0.57 4.59 2.54
CA GLY A 126 1.24 4.95 1.29
C GLY A 126 0.57 4.43 0.03
N ALA A 127 -0.74 4.19 0.05
CA ALA A 127 -1.54 3.90 -1.14
C ALA A 127 -2.25 5.15 -1.66
N ARG A 128 -2.38 5.29 -2.98
CA ARG A 128 -3.43 6.17 -3.56
C ARG A 128 -4.72 5.38 -3.68
N VAL A 129 -5.85 6.08 -3.64
CA VAL A 129 -7.17 5.44 -3.66
C VAL A 129 -7.91 5.79 -4.95
N LEU A 130 -8.40 4.76 -5.64
CA LEU A 130 -9.36 4.87 -6.72
C LEU A 130 -10.74 4.44 -6.19
N PRO A 131 -11.73 5.35 -6.13
CA PRO A 131 -13.09 4.99 -5.75
C PRO A 131 -13.73 4.12 -6.84
N ILE A 132 -14.36 3.02 -6.44
CA ILE A 132 -15.04 2.08 -7.35
C ILE A 132 -16.55 2.18 -7.11
N MET A 133 -17.26 2.80 -8.04
CA MET A 133 -18.71 2.98 -8.00
C MET A 133 -19.44 1.66 -8.29
N ILE A 134 -20.66 1.55 -7.79
CA ILE A 134 -21.45 0.30 -7.78
C ILE A 134 -22.27 0.06 -9.05
N ASP A 135 -22.31 1.02 -9.96
CA ASP A 135 -23.15 1.02 -11.15
C ASP A 135 -22.38 0.86 -12.46
N HIS A 136 -21.13 0.38 -12.45
CA HIS A 136 -20.38 0.09 -13.68
C HIS A 136 -20.83 -1.21 -14.37
N THR A 137 -20.49 -1.35 -15.65
CA THR A 137 -20.61 -2.62 -16.40
C THR A 137 -19.51 -3.61 -16.00
N GLU A 138 -19.67 -4.87 -16.39
CA GLU A 138 -18.67 -5.91 -16.14
C GLU A 138 -17.34 -5.61 -16.85
N GLU A 139 -17.39 -5.04 -18.05
CA GLU A 139 -16.21 -4.62 -18.82
C GLU A 139 -15.47 -3.48 -18.12
N GLU A 140 -16.18 -2.46 -17.65
CA GLU A 140 -15.62 -1.34 -16.89
C GLU A 140 -14.96 -1.84 -15.60
N TYR A 141 -15.58 -2.78 -14.88
CA TYR A 141 -14.96 -3.39 -13.71
C TYR A 141 -13.67 -4.17 -14.05
N LYS A 142 -13.62 -4.85 -15.19
CA LYS A 142 -12.40 -5.53 -15.66
C LYS A 142 -11.30 -4.54 -15.98
N GLU A 143 -11.62 -3.41 -16.61
CA GLU A 143 -10.66 -2.33 -16.86
C GLU A 143 -10.11 -1.77 -15.54
N ILE A 144 -10.98 -1.47 -14.58
CA ILE A 144 -10.59 -1.01 -13.24
C ILE A 144 -9.70 -2.04 -12.55
N PHE A 145 -10.08 -3.32 -12.57
CA PHE A 145 -9.32 -4.41 -11.97
C PHE A 145 -7.86 -4.44 -12.47
N ASN A 146 -7.66 -4.27 -13.78
CA ASN A 146 -6.32 -4.25 -14.38
C ASN A 146 -5.48 -3.01 -14.02
N MET A 147 -6.13 -1.90 -13.63
CA MET A 147 -5.46 -0.66 -13.25
C MET A 147 -5.02 -0.62 -11.77
N ILE A 148 -5.75 -1.28 -10.88
CA ILE A 148 -5.52 -1.27 -9.43
C ILE A 148 -4.64 -2.44 -8.97
N ASN A 149 -4.01 -2.30 -7.81
CA ASN A 149 -3.08 -3.29 -7.25
C ASN A 149 -3.69 -4.16 -6.15
N GLY A 150 -4.91 -3.85 -5.73
CA GLY A 150 -5.64 -4.56 -4.68
C GLY A 150 -7.02 -3.96 -4.51
N PHE A 151 -7.95 -4.77 -3.99
CA PHE A 151 -9.36 -4.39 -3.86
C PHE A 151 -9.78 -4.38 -2.39
N PHE A 152 -10.38 -3.26 -1.96
CA PHE A 152 -10.79 -3.04 -0.58
C PHE A 152 -12.30 -2.89 -0.48
N LEU A 153 -12.92 -3.78 0.28
CA LEU A 153 -14.35 -3.84 0.60
C LEU A 153 -14.61 -3.24 1.99
N PRO A 154 -15.17 -2.02 2.08
CA PRO A 154 -15.44 -1.39 3.36
C PRO A 154 -16.64 -2.02 4.09
N GLY A 155 -16.79 -1.65 5.36
CA GLY A 155 -18.00 -1.92 6.13
C GLY A 155 -19.16 -1.05 5.68
N GLY A 156 -20.38 -1.43 6.06
CA GLY A 156 -21.57 -0.79 5.51
C GLY A 156 -22.89 -1.43 5.93
N ALA A 157 -23.94 -1.09 5.20
CA ALA A 157 -25.27 -1.65 5.41
C ALA A 157 -26.04 -1.97 4.12
N ALA A 158 -25.32 -2.08 2.99
CA ALA A 158 -25.90 -2.56 1.73
C ALA A 158 -26.35 -4.02 1.87
N ASN A 159 -27.31 -4.44 1.04
CA ASN A 159 -27.78 -5.82 1.02
C ASN A 159 -26.72 -6.72 0.35
N ILE A 160 -26.20 -7.70 1.09
CA ILE A 160 -25.13 -8.61 0.64
C ILE A 160 -25.53 -9.61 -0.47
N PHE A 161 -26.82 -9.71 -0.78
CA PHE A 161 -27.35 -10.60 -1.83
C PHE A 161 -27.88 -9.84 -3.05
N ASP A 162 -28.45 -8.65 -2.83
CA ASP A 162 -29.15 -7.88 -3.85
C ASP A 162 -28.85 -6.38 -3.72
N SER A 163 -27.67 -5.99 -4.18
CA SER A 163 -27.22 -4.60 -4.28
C SER A 163 -26.13 -4.43 -5.34
N GLY A 164 -25.85 -3.20 -5.73
CA GLY A 164 -24.68 -2.90 -6.58
C GLY A 164 -23.38 -3.28 -5.88
N TYR A 165 -23.30 -3.07 -4.56
CA TYR A 165 -22.19 -3.53 -3.73
C TYR A 165 -21.97 -5.05 -3.82
N ALA A 166 -23.01 -5.86 -3.63
CA ALA A 166 -22.89 -7.32 -3.69
C ALA A 166 -22.49 -7.81 -5.10
N THR A 167 -23.07 -7.20 -6.14
CA THR A 167 -22.81 -7.56 -7.53
C THR A 167 -21.35 -7.30 -7.90
N ALA A 168 -20.86 -6.09 -7.67
CA ALA A 168 -19.49 -5.74 -8.02
C ALA A 168 -18.45 -6.42 -7.13
N ALA A 169 -18.73 -6.63 -5.84
CA ALA A 169 -17.86 -7.42 -4.96
C ALA A 169 -17.65 -8.84 -5.48
N LYS A 170 -18.71 -9.48 -6.00
CA LYS A 170 -18.63 -10.81 -6.62
C LYS A 170 -17.76 -10.79 -7.88
N ILE A 171 -17.91 -9.79 -8.75
CA ILE A 171 -17.11 -9.67 -9.98
C ILE A 171 -15.62 -9.55 -9.63
N PHE A 172 -15.24 -8.64 -8.73
CA PHE A 172 -13.84 -8.48 -8.30
C PHE A 172 -13.30 -9.73 -7.60
N TYR A 173 -14.12 -10.41 -6.79
CA TYR A 173 -13.74 -11.68 -6.17
C TYR A 173 -13.39 -12.74 -7.23
N ASP A 174 -14.28 -12.95 -8.21
CA ASP A 174 -14.06 -13.94 -9.27
C ASP A 174 -12.81 -13.60 -10.11
N LEU A 175 -12.63 -12.32 -10.48
CA LEU A 175 -11.43 -11.85 -11.20
C LEU A 175 -10.15 -12.09 -10.39
N ALA A 176 -10.15 -11.80 -9.09
CA ALA A 176 -8.99 -12.04 -8.23
C ALA A 176 -8.67 -13.53 -8.09
N ILE A 177 -9.68 -14.39 -7.94
CA ILE A 177 -9.49 -15.84 -7.89
C ILE A 177 -8.86 -16.34 -9.20
N GLU A 178 -9.34 -15.87 -10.35
CA GLU A 178 -8.77 -16.23 -11.65
C GLU A 178 -7.35 -15.73 -11.86
N ALA A 179 -7.06 -14.47 -11.47
CA ALA A 179 -5.73 -13.88 -11.55
C ALA A 179 -4.72 -14.67 -10.70
N ASN A 180 -5.05 -14.91 -9.42
CA ASN A 180 -4.17 -15.63 -8.51
C ASN A 180 -3.93 -17.07 -8.97
N LYS A 181 -4.95 -17.77 -9.53
CA LYS A 181 -4.77 -19.10 -10.14
C LYS A 181 -3.78 -19.11 -11.30
N LYS A 182 -3.67 -18.01 -12.05
CA LYS A 182 -2.73 -17.83 -13.16
C LYS A 182 -1.36 -17.30 -12.70
N GLY A 183 -1.15 -17.13 -11.40
CA GLY A 183 0.08 -16.58 -10.83
C GLY A 183 0.16 -15.05 -10.88
N ASP A 184 -0.95 -14.38 -11.18
CA ASP A 184 -1.07 -12.92 -11.09
C ASP A 184 -1.62 -12.54 -9.71
N TYR A 185 -0.70 -12.09 -8.85
CA TYR A 185 -0.99 -11.87 -7.44
C TYR A 185 -1.89 -10.65 -7.26
N PHE A 186 -3.07 -10.85 -6.65
CA PHE A 186 -4.04 -9.78 -6.44
C PHE A 186 -4.76 -9.92 -5.09
N PRO A 187 -4.50 -9.05 -4.10
CA PRO A 187 -5.10 -9.15 -2.78
C PRO A 187 -6.49 -8.50 -2.69
N ILE A 188 -7.33 -9.08 -1.84
CA ILE A 188 -8.61 -8.52 -1.43
C ILE A 188 -8.65 -8.33 0.08
N TRP A 189 -9.18 -7.20 0.53
CA TRP A 189 -9.47 -6.92 1.93
C TRP A 189 -10.96 -6.69 2.16
N GLY A 190 -11.54 -7.27 3.22
CA GLY A 190 -12.91 -7.02 3.65
C GLY A 190 -13.02 -6.54 5.10
N THR A 191 -13.75 -5.45 5.33
CA THR A 191 -14.04 -4.93 6.68
C THR A 191 -15.52 -5.01 6.99
N CYS A 192 -15.94 -5.57 8.12
CA CYS A 192 -17.34 -5.72 8.56
C CYS A 192 -18.25 -6.27 7.44
N LEU A 193 -19.07 -5.43 6.78
CA LEU A 193 -19.87 -5.83 5.62
C LEU A 193 -19.03 -6.50 4.52
N GLY A 194 -17.82 -5.99 4.24
CA GLY A 194 -16.89 -6.61 3.30
C GLY A 194 -16.44 -8.01 3.74
N PHE A 195 -16.23 -8.22 5.05
CA PHE A 195 -15.92 -9.54 5.61
C PHE A 195 -17.11 -10.50 5.43
N GLU A 196 -18.32 -10.04 5.76
CA GLU A 196 -19.56 -10.79 5.59
C GLU A 196 -19.80 -11.17 4.12
N GLN A 197 -19.60 -10.21 3.20
CA GLN A 197 -19.71 -10.41 1.76
C GLN A 197 -18.75 -11.48 1.25
N LEU A 198 -17.47 -11.40 1.63
CA LEU A 198 -16.46 -12.39 1.23
C LEU A 198 -16.79 -13.78 1.77
N ALA A 199 -17.25 -13.89 3.02
CA ALA A 199 -17.64 -15.16 3.62
C ALA A 199 -18.81 -15.81 2.85
N VAL A 200 -19.83 -15.02 2.51
CA VAL A 200 -21.01 -15.50 1.77
C VAL A 200 -20.68 -15.88 0.33
N ILE A 201 -19.87 -15.08 -0.38
CA ILE A 201 -19.42 -15.40 -1.74
C ILE A 201 -18.61 -16.70 -1.74
N THR A 202 -17.67 -16.83 -0.80
CA THR A 202 -16.79 -18.01 -0.69
C THR A 202 -17.59 -19.27 -0.36
N ALA A 203 -18.51 -19.18 0.61
CA ALA A 203 -19.33 -20.31 1.03
C ALA A 203 -20.46 -20.64 0.04
N ARG A 204 -20.80 -19.73 -0.88
CA ARG A 204 -21.93 -19.82 -1.81
C ARG A 204 -23.28 -20.06 -1.11
N LYS A 205 -23.40 -19.59 0.13
CA LYS A 205 -24.60 -19.69 0.96
C LYS A 205 -24.55 -18.63 2.05
N ASN A 206 -25.71 -18.32 2.64
CA ASN A 206 -25.74 -17.49 3.84
C ASN A 206 -25.08 -18.23 5.01
N VAL A 207 -24.02 -17.65 5.55
CA VAL A 207 -23.27 -18.16 6.72
C VAL A 207 -23.34 -17.20 7.90
N LEU A 208 -24.18 -16.17 7.80
CA LEU A 208 -24.31 -15.13 8.82
C LEU A 208 -25.36 -15.53 9.87
N VAL A 209 -25.01 -15.28 11.12
CA VAL A 209 -25.93 -15.37 12.26
C VAL A 209 -26.07 -14.02 12.93
N ARG A 210 -27.22 -13.79 13.56
CA ARG A 210 -27.44 -12.55 14.29
C ARG A 210 -26.68 -12.57 15.62
N THR A 211 -26.02 -11.46 15.93
CA THR A 211 -25.20 -11.28 17.13
C THR A 211 -25.47 -9.94 17.80
N ASN A 212 -25.12 -9.82 19.08
CA ASN A 212 -25.28 -8.58 19.86
C ASN A 212 -23.94 -7.83 19.97
N THR A 213 -23.43 -7.36 18.83
CA THR A 213 -22.10 -6.76 18.67
C THR A 213 -22.16 -5.39 17.97
N THR A 214 -23.28 -4.69 18.17
CA THR A 214 -23.58 -3.42 17.47
C THR A 214 -22.88 -2.19 18.06
N ALA A 215 -22.37 -2.28 19.29
CA ALA A 215 -21.67 -1.19 19.97
C ALA A 215 -20.75 -1.71 21.09
N VAL A 216 -19.67 -2.40 20.72
CA VAL A 216 -18.72 -2.95 21.69
C VAL A 216 -17.29 -2.92 21.16
N SER A 217 -16.33 -2.66 22.04
CA SER A 217 -14.90 -2.77 21.72
C SER A 217 -14.30 -3.97 22.43
N LEU A 218 -13.63 -4.84 21.69
CA LEU A 218 -13.20 -6.16 22.18
C LEU A 218 -11.69 -6.39 21.94
N PRO A 219 -11.02 -7.18 22.80
CA PRO A 219 -9.75 -7.80 22.45
C PRO A 219 -9.98 -8.91 21.40
N LEU A 220 -8.90 -9.35 20.75
CA LEU A 220 -8.91 -10.49 19.83
C LEU A 220 -8.50 -11.77 20.53
N ASP A 221 -9.30 -12.81 20.34
CA ASP A 221 -8.92 -14.17 20.69
C ASP A 221 -8.27 -14.87 19.48
N PHE A 222 -6.95 -15.05 19.56
CA PHE A 222 -6.15 -15.68 18.49
C PHE A 222 -6.34 -17.19 18.35
N THR A 223 -7.15 -17.83 19.19
CA THR A 223 -7.50 -19.25 19.01
C THR A 223 -8.17 -19.54 17.66
N THR A 224 -8.62 -18.50 16.95
CA THR A 224 -9.35 -18.58 15.67
C THR A 224 -8.52 -18.39 14.40
N GLY A 225 -7.18 -18.41 14.47
CA GLY A 225 -6.34 -18.61 13.27
C GLY A 225 -5.92 -17.35 12.50
N MET A 226 -5.73 -16.21 13.20
CA MET A 226 -5.11 -15.03 12.59
C MET A 226 -3.64 -15.34 12.26
N LYS A 227 -3.28 -15.32 10.97
CA LYS A 227 -1.89 -15.53 10.47
C LYS A 227 -1.15 -14.22 10.16
N MET A 228 -1.70 -13.06 10.52
CA MET A 228 -0.99 -11.79 10.34
C MET A 228 0.11 -11.70 11.41
N ASP A 229 1.37 -11.80 10.98
CA ASP A 229 2.54 -11.82 11.86
C ASP A 229 2.98 -10.38 12.20
N PHE A 230 2.25 -9.75 13.13
CA PHE A 230 2.60 -8.43 13.65
C PHE A 230 3.64 -8.52 14.78
N SER A 231 4.26 -7.39 15.13
CA SER A 231 5.22 -7.33 16.24
C SER A 231 4.63 -7.94 17.52
N PRO A 232 5.43 -8.65 18.35
CA PRO A 232 4.96 -9.29 19.58
C PRO A 232 4.18 -8.35 20.51
N GLU A 233 4.57 -7.08 20.58
CA GLU A 233 3.91 -6.05 21.38
C GLU A 233 2.49 -5.76 20.86
N MET A 234 2.34 -5.66 19.53
CA MET A 234 1.03 -5.47 18.89
C MET A 234 0.14 -6.70 19.07
N MET A 235 0.71 -7.89 18.92
CA MET A 235 -0.02 -9.14 19.18
C MET A 235 -0.50 -9.20 20.64
N SER A 236 0.37 -8.87 21.60
CA SER A 236 -0.02 -8.81 23.02
C SER A 236 -1.13 -7.79 23.28
N ALA A 237 -1.03 -6.60 22.67
CA ALA A 237 -2.03 -5.55 22.85
C ALA A 237 -3.38 -5.98 22.26
N LEU A 238 -3.39 -6.52 21.03
CA LEU A 238 -4.58 -7.08 20.39
C LEU A 238 -5.25 -8.16 21.26
N ALA A 239 -4.48 -9.02 21.94
CA ALA A 239 -5.03 -10.08 22.80
C ALA A 239 -5.63 -9.58 24.12
N THR A 240 -5.22 -8.41 24.61
CA THR A 240 -5.50 -8.01 26.00
C THR A 240 -6.28 -6.71 26.13
N GLU A 241 -6.22 -5.82 25.14
CA GLU A 241 -6.89 -4.52 25.18
C GLU A 241 -8.16 -4.51 24.32
N PRO A 242 -9.24 -3.86 24.77
CA PRO A 242 -10.49 -3.74 24.01
C PRO A 242 -10.36 -2.69 22.90
N MET A 243 -9.58 -2.98 21.86
CA MET A 243 -9.27 -2.02 20.79
C MET A 243 -10.04 -2.22 19.48
N THR A 244 -10.70 -3.37 19.30
CA THR A 244 -11.42 -3.69 18.05
C THR A 244 -12.88 -3.22 18.12
N ILE A 245 -13.21 -2.19 17.34
CA ILE A 245 -14.55 -1.58 17.34
C ILE A 245 -15.51 -2.48 16.55
N ASN A 246 -16.44 -3.14 17.26
CA ASN A 246 -17.49 -3.95 16.68
C ASN A 246 -18.79 -3.14 16.60
N ALA A 247 -19.32 -3.02 15.38
CA ALA A 247 -20.53 -2.25 15.06
C ALA A 247 -21.41 -2.99 14.04
N HIS A 248 -21.62 -4.29 14.25
CA HIS A 248 -22.33 -5.18 13.33
C HIS A 248 -23.48 -5.93 14.03
N LYS A 249 -24.48 -6.34 13.22
CA LYS A 249 -25.63 -7.13 13.70
C LYS A 249 -25.50 -8.62 13.36
N TRP A 250 -24.55 -8.96 12.50
CA TRP A 250 -24.37 -10.28 11.91
C TRP A 250 -22.90 -10.69 12.02
N SER A 251 -22.65 -11.98 12.20
CA SER A 251 -21.29 -12.53 12.29
C SER A 251 -21.22 -13.91 11.66
N VAL A 252 -20.01 -14.36 11.31
CA VAL A 252 -19.76 -15.68 10.72
C VAL A 252 -19.43 -16.69 11.83
N ILE A 253 -20.13 -17.83 11.87
CA ILE A 253 -19.86 -18.94 12.81
C ILE A 253 -18.87 -19.94 12.20
N THR A 254 -17.89 -20.39 13.00
CA THR A 254 -16.90 -21.42 12.62
C THR A 254 -17.37 -22.87 12.87
N THR A 255 -18.30 -23.10 13.80
CA THR A 255 -18.82 -24.44 14.13
C THR A 255 -20.23 -24.65 13.57
N VAL A 256 -20.36 -25.44 12.51
CA VAL A 256 -21.64 -25.78 11.87
C VAL A 256 -22.52 -26.66 12.78
N GLU A 257 -21.98 -27.29 13.81
CA GLU A 257 -22.67 -28.33 14.58
C GLU A 257 -23.77 -27.85 15.53
N ASN A 258 -23.86 -26.56 15.89
CA ASN A 258 -24.86 -26.11 16.89
C ASN A 258 -25.72 -24.90 16.47
N ALA A 259 -25.76 -24.53 15.18
CA ALA A 259 -26.52 -23.36 14.74
C ALA A 259 -28.04 -23.44 15.03
N HIS A 260 -28.60 -24.64 15.19
CA HIS A 260 -30.03 -24.87 15.43
C HIS A 260 -30.48 -24.81 16.90
N LEU A 261 -29.56 -24.66 17.86
CA LEU A 261 -29.87 -24.80 19.29
C LEU A 261 -30.13 -23.49 20.03
N TYR A 262 -29.92 -22.33 19.41
CA TYR A 262 -29.81 -21.06 20.17
C TYR A 262 -30.94 -20.04 19.97
N ASP A 263 -32.00 -20.39 19.22
CA ASP A 263 -33.20 -19.55 19.07
C ASP A 263 -34.05 -19.41 20.36
N LYS A 264 -33.60 -19.98 21.50
CA LYS A 264 -34.43 -20.05 22.73
C LYS A 264 -33.73 -19.76 24.06
N LEU A 265 -32.54 -19.13 24.10
CA LEU A 265 -31.91 -18.83 25.40
C LEU A 265 -31.99 -17.34 25.79
N PRO A 266 -32.56 -17.02 26.97
CA PRO A 266 -32.39 -15.73 27.60
C PRO A 266 -30.99 -15.66 28.26
N GLN A 267 -30.26 -14.58 27.99
CA GLN A 267 -28.95 -14.23 28.58
C GLN A 267 -29.07 -14.01 30.11
N PRO A 268 -28.04 -14.36 30.92
CA PRO A 268 -26.86 -13.49 31.03
C PRO A 268 -25.51 -14.21 31.30
N ALA A 269 -24.52 -14.01 30.42
CA ALA A 269 -23.07 -13.90 30.68
C ALA A 269 -22.30 -14.12 29.35
N PRO A 270 -21.13 -13.49 29.15
CA PRO A 270 -20.39 -13.54 27.88
C PRO A 270 -19.71 -14.90 27.72
N GLN A 271 -20.49 -15.92 27.41
CA GLN A 271 -19.99 -17.09 26.73
C GLN A 271 -19.67 -16.62 25.32
N ILE A 272 -18.40 -16.27 25.12
CA ILE A 272 -17.80 -15.90 23.84
C ILE A 272 -18.06 -17.08 22.90
N LEU A 273 -19.20 -17.02 22.18
CA LEU A 273 -19.39 -17.86 21.01
C LEU A 273 -18.19 -17.59 20.10
N GLN A 274 -17.59 -18.66 19.59
CA GLN A 274 -16.36 -18.62 18.81
C GLN A 274 -16.67 -18.09 17.39
N TYR A 275 -16.96 -16.79 17.30
CA TYR A 275 -17.20 -16.09 16.05
C TYR A 275 -15.88 -15.88 15.32
N LEU A 276 -15.89 -16.06 14.00
CA LEU A 276 -14.74 -15.70 13.19
C LEU A 276 -14.67 -14.18 13.14
N LEU A 277 -13.70 -13.59 13.84
CA LEU A 277 -13.50 -12.14 13.83
C LEU A 277 -12.55 -11.72 12.70
N CYS A 278 -11.68 -12.62 12.26
CA CYS A 278 -10.71 -12.39 11.19
C CYS A 278 -10.53 -13.67 10.38
N PHE A 279 -10.33 -13.58 9.06
CA PHE A 279 -9.82 -14.71 8.29
C PHE A 279 -8.71 -14.29 7.33
N VAL A 280 -7.84 -15.26 7.07
CA VAL A 280 -6.85 -15.24 6.01
C VAL A 280 -7.12 -16.48 5.17
N ALA A 281 -7.40 -16.33 3.88
CA ALA A 281 -7.57 -17.48 3.01
C ALA A 281 -6.24 -18.24 2.87
N TYR A 282 -6.30 -19.57 2.83
CA TYR A 282 -5.09 -20.41 2.82
C TYR A 282 -4.30 -20.27 1.51
N ASP A 283 -5.00 -20.28 0.38
CA ASP A 283 -4.41 -20.38 -0.95
C ASP A 283 -4.49 -19.07 -1.75
N TYR A 284 -5.16 -18.05 -1.21
CA TYR A 284 -5.41 -16.77 -1.89
C TYR A 284 -5.11 -15.61 -0.94
N PRO A 285 -4.60 -14.47 -1.43
CA PRO A 285 -4.35 -13.29 -0.61
C PRO A 285 -5.66 -12.53 -0.31
N ILE A 286 -6.60 -13.21 0.34
CA ILE A 286 -7.90 -12.68 0.71
C ILE A 286 -7.96 -12.61 2.23
N TYR A 287 -8.21 -11.39 2.70
CA TYR A 287 -8.17 -11.02 4.10
C TYR A 287 -9.49 -10.42 4.51
N GLY A 288 -9.91 -10.65 5.74
CA GLY A 288 -11.07 -9.96 6.27
C GLY A 288 -11.04 -9.80 7.77
N VAL A 289 -11.60 -8.69 8.24
CA VAL A 289 -11.83 -8.38 9.65
C VAL A 289 -13.29 -7.98 9.86
N GLN A 290 -13.92 -8.51 10.89
CA GLN A 290 -15.33 -8.24 11.22
C GLN A 290 -15.50 -6.90 11.94
N TRP A 291 -14.46 -6.41 12.63
CA TRP A 291 -14.44 -5.11 13.30
C TRP A 291 -13.98 -3.99 12.37
N HIS A 292 -13.92 -2.76 12.89
CA HIS A 292 -13.60 -1.55 12.14
C HIS A 292 -12.29 -0.89 12.60
N PRO A 293 -11.12 -1.30 12.08
CA PRO A 293 -9.85 -0.64 12.39
C PRO A 293 -9.84 0.83 11.98
N GLU A 294 -10.52 1.20 10.90
CA GLU A 294 -10.50 2.56 10.33
C GLU A 294 -11.07 3.62 11.29
N LYS A 295 -11.93 3.19 12.22
CA LYS A 295 -12.62 4.11 13.14
C LYS A 295 -11.70 4.63 14.23
N ASN A 296 -10.72 3.83 14.67
CA ASN A 296 -9.86 4.17 15.81
C ASN A 296 -9.08 5.49 15.65
N PRO A 297 -8.55 5.87 14.48
CA PRO A 297 -7.91 7.19 14.31
C PRO A 297 -8.77 8.25 13.63
N TYR A 298 -9.90 7.89 13.00
CA TYR A 298 -10.57 8.79 12.04
C TYR A 298 -12.04 9.11 12.33
N GLU A 299 -12.70 8.43 13.29
CA GLU A 299 -14.13 8.63 13.56
C GLU A 299 -14.40 8.96 15.04
N TRP A 300 -15.11 10.05 15.34
CA TRP A 300 -15.33 10.53 16.72
C TRP A 300 -16.83 10.60 17.10
N THR A 301 -17.69 10.04 16.25
CA THR A 301 -19.16 10.21 16.35
C THR A 301 -19.85 9.35 17.41
N ARG A 302 -19.16 8.46 18.12
CA ARG A 302 -19.74 7.51 19.08
C ARG A 302 -18.84 7.28 20.29
N ASP A 303 -19.42 7.26 21.48
CA ASP A 303 -18.69 7.14 22.75
C ASP A 303 -17.95 5.81 22.94
N PHE A 304 -18.37 4.74 22.25
CA PHE A 304 -17.72 3.42 22.34
C PHE A 304 -16.53 3.26 21.40
N TYR A 305 -16.25 4.27 20.55
CA TYR A 305 -15.06 4.27 19.70
C TYR A 305 -13.80 4.46 20.54
N VAL A 306 -12.82 3.58 20.35
CA VAL A 306 -11.63 3.50 21.19
C VAL A 306 -10.44 4.14 20.49
N HIS A 307 -9.85 5.16 21.14
CA HIS A 307 -8.78 6.01 20.61
C HIS A 307 -7.47 5.86 21.41
N THR A 308 -7.12 4.66 21.88
CA THR A 308 -5.85 4.44 22.59
C THR A 308 -4.66 4.49 21.62
N PRO A 309 -3.44 4.77 22.11
CA PRO A 309 -2.25 4.72 21.24
C PRO A 309 -2.07 3.39 20.52
N ASN A 310 -2.40 2.27 21.18
CA ASN A 310 -2.31 0.94 20.57
C ASN A 310 -3.43 0.68 19.57
N SER A 311 -4.65 1.18 19.80
CA SER A 311 -5.75 1.05 18.83
C SER A 311 -5.47 1.84 17.54
N ILE A 312 -4.84 3.01 17.65
CA ILE A 312 -4.40 3.81 16.49
C ILE A 312 -3.28 3.09 15.73
N LYS A 313 -2.28 2.55 16.45
CA LYS A 313 -1.20 1.77 15.83
C LYS A 313 -1.74 0.52 15.13
N MET A 314 -2.71 -0.17 15.72
CA MET A 314 -3.38 -1.32 15.09
C MET A 314 -3.91 -0.93 13.71
N THR A 315 -4.64 0.17 13.57
CA THR A 315 -5.14 0.63 12.25
C THR A 315 -4.04 0.75 11.23
N PHE A 316 -2.92 1.38 11.60
CA PHE A 316 -1.77 1.51 10.70
C PHE A 316 -1.15 0.16 10.33
N TYR A 317 -0.98 -0.76 11.28
CA TYR A 317 -0.43 -2.10 11.01
C TYR A 317 -1.28 -2.89 10.01
N PHE A 318 -2.60 -2.84 10.15
CA PHE A 318 -3.52 -3.51 9.22
C PHE A 318 -3.50 -2.86 7.83
N ALA A 319 -3.44 -1.52 7.78
CA ALA A 319 -3.30 -0.79 6.53
C ALA A 319 -1.97 -1.09 5.82
N ASP A 320 -0.85 -1.02 6.55
CA ASP A 320 0.49 -1.30 6.02
C ASP A 320 0.59 -2.75 5.52
N PHE A 321 0.02 -3.71 6.26
CA PHE A 321 -0.07 -5.09 5.80
C PHE A 321 -0.77 -5.17 4.43
N PHE A 322 -2.00 -4.65 4.31
CA PHE A 322 -2.74 -4.75 3.05
C PHE A 322 -2.03 -4.03 1.90
N VAL A 323 -1.49 -2.85 2.15
CA VAL A 323 -0.74 -2.10 1.13
C VAL A 323 0.53 -2.85 0.70
N ASN A 324 1.22 -3.53 1.62
CA ASN A 324 2.34 -4.42 1.29
C ASN A 324 1.91 -5.65 0.48
N GLU A 325 0.73 -6.22 0.74
CA GLU A 325 0.17 -7.26 -0.13
C GLU A 325 -0.10 -6.71 -1.54
N ALA A 326 -0.67 -5.51 -1.64
CA ALA A 326 -0.99 -4.88 -2.92
C ALA A 326 0.27 -4.54 -3.73
N ARG A 327 1.39 -4.19 -3.08
CA ARG A 327 2.70 -3.99 -3.74
C ARG A 327 3.23 -5.23 -4.47
N LYS A 328 2.73 -6.43 -4.14
CA LYS A 328 3.10 -7.68 -4.83
C LYS A 328 2.37 -7.84 -6.19
N SER A 329 1.28 -7.11 -6.40
CA SER A 329 0.57 -7.10 -7.69
C SER A 329 1.38 -6.39 -8.77
N LYS A 330 1.37 -6.96 -9.98
CA LYS A 330 2.05 -6.39 -11.16
C LYS A 330 1.13 -5.51 -12.00
N HIS A 331 -0.11 -5.31 -11.60
CA HIS A 331 -1.05 -4.43 -12.27
C HIS A 331 -0.54 -2.99 -12.35
N THR A 332 -0.96 -2.29 -13.42
CA THR A 332 -0.60 -0.91 -13.68
C THR A 332 -1.62 -0.29 -14.62
N TYR A 333 -1.72 1.02 -14.55
CA TYR A 333 -2.44 1.82 -15.53
C TYR A 333 -1.47 2.29 -16.62
N GLU A 334 -2.01 2.59 -17.80
CA GLU A 334 -1.22 2.97 -18.98
C GLU A 334 -0.64 4.39 -18.88
N ASN A 335 -1.41 5.30 -18.26
CA ASN A 335 -1.13 6.73 -18.31
C ASN A 335 -1.34 7.42 -16.95
N GLU A 336 -0.31 8.10 -16.46
CA GLU A 336 -0.36 8.85 -15.20
C GLU A 336 -1.37 10.00 -15.23
N LYS A 337 -1.60 10.61 -16.39
CA LYS A 337 -2.64 11.64 -16.53
C LYS A 337 -4.03 11.04 -16.36
N MET A 338 -4.27 9.89 -17.00
CA MET A 338 -5.56 9.19 -16.92
C MET A 338 -5.88 8.79 -15.48
N ILE A 339 -4.94 8.16 -14.77
CA ILE A 339 -5.22 7.72 -13.40
C ILE A 339 -5.54 8.92 -12.48
N ARG A 340 -4.85 10.05 -12.64
CA ARG A 340 -5.10 11.27 -11.83
C ARG A 340 -6.52 11.80 -11.94
N ASP A 341 -7.16 11.61 -13.09
CA ASP A 341 -8.55 12.03 -13.31
C ASP A 341 -9.55 11.07 -12.63
N LEU A 342 -9.12 9.87 -12.24
CA LEU A 342 -9.94 8.83 -11.59
C LEU A 342 -9.70 8.71 -10.08
N LEU A 343 -8.61 9.28 -9.56
CA LEU A 343 -8.26 9.17 -8.13
C LEU A 343 -9.23 9.93 -7.23
N ILE A 344 -9.30 9.51 -5.97
CA ILE A 344 -10.12 10.13 -4.92
C ILE A 344 -9.87 11.63 -4.75
N TYR A 345 -8.69 12.13 -5.16
CA TYR A 345 -8.31 13.55 -5.10
C TYR A 345 -9.19 14.49 -5.93
N ARG A 346 -9.95 13.94 -6.90
CA ARG A 346 -10.92 14.71 -7.70
C ARG A 346 -12.26 14.90 -6.99
N TYR A 347 -12.47 14.24 -5.85
CA TYR A 347 -13.70 14.26 -5.09
C TYR A 347 -13.51 15.03 -3.79
N HIS A 348 -14.58 15.67 -3.33
CA HIS A 348 -14.60 16.38 -2.05
C HIS A 348 -15.50 15.64 -1.06
N PRO A 349 -15.03 15.35 0.16
CA PRO A 349 -15.88 14.73 1.16
C PRO A 349 -16.79 15.78 1.81
N ASN A 350 -18.03 15.40 2.07
CA ASN A 350 -18.98 16.21 2.83
C ASN A 350 -18.82 15.91 4.32
N TYR A 351 -18.93 16.94 5.15
CA TYR A 351 -19.04 16.75 6.59
C TYR A 351 -20.41 16.15 6.93
N THR A 352 -20.41 15.04 7.67
CA THR A 352 -21.62 14.31 8.08
C THR A 352 -21.69 14.06 9.58
N GLY A 353 -20.67 14.46 10.35
CA GLY A 353 -20.56 14.20 11.79
C GLY A 353 -21.63 14.87 12.65
N GLU A 354 -22.19 16.00 12.21
CA GLU A 354 -23.30 16.70 12.88
C GLU A 354 -24.64 15.95 12.80
N THR A 355 -24.78 15.01 11.85
CA THR A 355 -26.01 14.24 11.64
C THR A 355 -25.97 12.91 12.42
N THR A 356 -27.07 12.13 12.41
CA THR A 356 -27.11 10.76 12.98
C THR A 356 -26.15 9.75 12.31
N SER A 357 -25.29 10.21 11.39
CA SER A 357 -24.22 9.42 10.77
C SER A 357 -23.30 8.79 11.83
N VAL A 358 -22.67 7.68 11.45
CA VAL A 358 -21.59 7.00 12.21
C VAL A 358 -20.20 7.37 11.66
N PHE A 359 -20.15 8.37 10.78
CA PHE A 359 -18.96 8.82 10.08
C PHE A 359 -18.88 10.36 10.10
N GLU A 360 -17.70 10.91 10.35
CA GLU A 360 -17.39 12.33 10.31
C GLU A 360 -17.53 12.89 8.90
N GLN A 361 -17.06 12.14 7.91
CA GLN A 361 -17.00 12.57 6.51
C GLN A 361 -17.33 11.44 5.55
N LYS A 362 -18.03 11.78 4.46
CA LYS A 362 -18.35 10.86 3.37
C LYS A 362 -18.11 11.50 2.01
N TYR A 363 -17.54 10.73 1.10
CA TYR A 363 -17.57 11.02 -0.33
C TYR A 363 -18.85 10.45 -0.91
N TYR A 364 -19.61 11.26 -1.63
CA TYR A 364 -20.82 10.83 -2.32
C TYR A 364 -20.59 10.77 -3.83
N PHE A 365 -21.24 9.81 -4.49
CA PHE A 365 -21.13 9.58 -5.93
C PHE A 365 -22.53 9.49 -6.54
N TYR A 366 -22.66 10.06 -7.74
CA TYR A 366 -23.92 10.23 -8.46
C TYR A 366 -24.01 9.22 -9.61
N GLY A 367 -25.22 8.94 -10.09
CA GLY A 367 -25.41 7.97 -11.18
C GLY A 367 -24.96 8.50 -12.55
N ARG A 368 -24.64 7.57 -13.46
CA ARG A 368 -24.10 7.81 -14.81
C ARG A 368 -24.82 8.89 -15.67
N ASP A 369 -26.09 9.18 -15.41
CA ASP A 369 -26.83 10.22 -16.15
C ASP A 369 -26.49 11.66 -15.74
N GLN A 370 -25.79 11.88 -14.61
CA GLN A 370 -25.46 13.23 -14.12
C GLN A 370 -23.96 13.57 -14.02
N ASP A 371 -23.06 12.62 -14.23
CA ASP A 371 -21.61 12.91 -14.39
C ASP A 371 -21.31 13.74 -15.65
N LYS A 372 -22.29 13.91 -16.54
CA LYS A 372 -22.24 14.87 -17.65
C LYS A 372 -22.57 16.32 -17.27
N ILE A 373 -23.09 16.57 -16.05
CA ILE A 373 -23.61 17.87 -15.62
C ILE A 373 -22.61 18.61 -14.72
N THR A 374 -21.68 17.91 -14.08
CA THR A 374 -20.56 18.56 -13.39
C THR A 374 -19.42 18.79 -14.37
N ASP A 375 -19.58 19.80 -15.24
CA ASP A 375 -18.44 20.42 -15.91
C ASP A 375 -17.35 20.67 -14.86
N PRO A 376 -16.10 20.26 -15.09
CA PRO A 376 -15.02 20.63 -14.19
C PRO A 376 -15.04 22.16 -14.12
N VAL A 377 -15.24 22.70 -12.93
CA VAL A 377 -15.20 24.14 -12.66
C VAL A 377 -14.04 24.73 -13.46
N LYS A 378 -14.36 25.48 -14.51
CA LYS A 378 -13.38 26.27 -15.24
C LYS A 378 -12.89 27.31 -14.24
N VAL A 379 -11.77 27.03 -13.58
CA VAL A 379 -11.01 28.03 -12.86
C VAL A 379 -10.40 28.94 -13.93
N THR A 380 -11.19 29.90 -14.40
CA THR A 380 -10.68 31.07 -15.12
C THR A 380 -10.30 32.11 -14.07
N ASP A 381 -9.13 31.92 -13.47
CA ASP A 381 -8.42 33.01 -12.79
C ASP A 381 -7.01 33.10 -13.40
N PRO A 382 -6.75 34.06 -14.31
CA PRO A 382 -5.47 34.19 -15.02
C PRO A 382 -4.29 34.65 -14.14
N ASP A 383 -4.50 34.99 -12.87
CA ASP A 383 -3.49 35.67 -12.05
C ASP A 383 -2.67 34.76 -11.10
N ILE A 384 -2.72 33.44 -11.28
CA ILE A 384 -1.80 32.50 -10.60
C ILE A 384 -0.91 31.78 -11.64
N ILE A 385 -0.27 32.56 -12.51
CA ILE A 385 0.92 32.12 -13.25
C ILE A 385 2.09 32.90 -12.67
N GLY A 386 2.59 32.42 -11.54
CA GLY A 386 3.68 33.08 -10.82
C GLY A 386 4.23 32.22 -9.71
N SER A 387 5.27 31.45 -10.04
CA SER A 387 6.22 30.83 -9.10
C SER A 387 5.72 29.69 -8.20
N VAL A 388 5.72 28.46 -8.72
CA VAL A 388 6.23 27.30 -7.97
C VAL A 388 7.03 26.43 -8.93
N PHE A 389 8.35 26.49 -8.84
CA PHE A 389 9.20 25.46 -9.42
C PHE A 389 8.91 24.16 -8.68
N GLU A 390 8.32 23.19 -9.39
CA GLU A 390 8.16 21.81 -8.94
C GLU A 390 9.53 21.22 -8.58
N VAL A 391 9.79 21.08 -7.28
CA VAL A 391 10.87 20.22 -6.80
C VAL A 391 10.35 18.79 -6.86
N ASN A 392 10.62 18.12 -7.97
CA ASN A 392 10.40 16.69 -8.16
C ASN A 392 11.06 15.90 -7.02
N ALA A 393 10.27 15.23 -6.19
CA ALA A 393 10.76 14.28 -5.18
C ALA A 393 11.51 13.08 -5.80
N GLY A 394 11.35 12.84 -7.10
CA GLY A 394 12.17 11.89 -7.87
C GLY A 394 13.57 12.40 -8.25
N ALA A 395 13.81 13.72 -8.22
CA ALA A 395 15.09 14.29 -8.64
C ALA A 395 16.20 14.07 -7.59
N VAL A 396 15.84 14.00 -6.30
CA VAL A 396 16.84 13.89 -5.21
C VAL A 396 17.58 12.55 -5.25
N HIS A 397 16.92 11.47 -5.69
CA HIS A 397 17.55 10.16 -5.83
C HIS A 397 18.26 9.97 -7.17
N VAL A 398 17.70 10.44 -8.30
CA VAL A 398 18.43 10.43 -9.59
C VAL A 398 19.76 11.19 -9.46
N LEU A 399 19.81 12.29 -8.70
CA LEU A 399 21.06 13.00 -8.40
C LEU A 399 22.08 12.16 -7.61
N ALA A 400 21.65 11.29 -6.69
CA ALA A 400 22.57 10.40 -5.97
C ALA A 400 23.11 9.25 -6.85
N HIS A 401 22.35 8.82 -7.84
CA HIS A 401 22.70 7.69 -8.73
C HIS A 401 23.54 8.12 -9.94
N VAL A 402 23.29 9.32 -10.47
CA VAL A 402 24.24 10.01 -11.36
C VAL A 402 25.60 10.12 -10.67
N ASN A 403 25.65 10.39 -9.36
CA ASN A 403 26.93 10.54 -8.65
C ASN A 403 27.78 9.26 -8.62
N VAL A 404 27.22 8.05 -8.54
CA VAL A 404 28.02 6.80 -8.48
C VAL A 404 28.62 6.48 -9.85
N VAL A 405 27.80 6.54 -10.91
CA VAL A 405 28.25 6.32 -12.28
C VAL A 405 29.23 7.42 -12.71
N VAL A 406 28.96 8.68 -12.34
CA VAL A 406 29.88 9.81 -12.57
C VAL A 406 31.17 9.65 -11.78
N LEU A 407 31.14 9.15 -10.54
CA LEU A 407 32.36 8.90 -9.75
C LEU A 407 33.25 7.85 -10.41
N ILE A 408 32.69 6.69 -10.78
CA ILE A 408 33.44 5.60 -11.41
C ILE A 408 33.97 6.05 -12.76
N THR A 409 33.16 6.76 -13.54
CA THR A 409 33.57 7.36 -14.82
C THR A 409 34.69 8.38 -14.63
N ALA A 410 34.62 9.23 -13.61
CA ALA A 410 35.64 10.21 -13.31
C ALA A 410 36.96 9.56 -12.87
N VAL A 411 36.91 8.47 -12.09
CA VAL A 411 38.10 7.68 -11.71
C VAL A 411 38.73 7.05 -12.95
N LEU A 412 37.93 6.38 -13.79
CA LEU A 412 38.41 5.76 -15.04
C LEU A 412 38.95 6.76 -16.07
N LEU A 413 38.50 8.01 -16.05
CA LEU A 413 39.04 9.07 -16.90
C LEU A 413 40.33 9.69 -16.35
N CYS A 414 40.63 9.49 -15.06
CA CYS A 414 41.78 10.05 -14.35
C CYS A 414 42.94 9.06 -14.19
N LEU A 415 42.64 7.76 -14.11
CA LEU A 415 43.59 6.65 -14.28
C LEU A 415 43.92 6.47 -15.76
#